data_AF-A0A3N0B466-F1
#
_entry.id   AF-A0A3N0B466-F1
#
_cell.length_a   1.000
_cell.length_b   1.000
_cell.length_c   1.000
_cell.angle_alpha   90.00
_cell.angle_beta   90.00
_cell.angle_gamma   90.00
#
_symmetry.space_group_name_H-M   'P 1'
#
loop_
_entity.id
_entity.type
_entity.pdbx_description
1 polymer ?
#
loop_
_entity_poly.entity_id
_entity_poly.type
_entity_poly.pdbx_seq_one_letter_code
_entity_poly.pdbx_strand_id
1 'polypeptide(L)'
;MGSSTTYRVLNAADDSSSVIYVIDSAKHPFGIAQAAYGCASTVVAIPIANWNDALTPWPAPGFYEDEPWFGGHGDETLKNLLNHTIPKIEADLDMCRTTAQPALHNDNAGSIRRAICGYSLGGLFALYAFVNDARFDACASISGSLWYQGWMDHLRETTEKLVSSGSVDPDRPGKQDRYAFLSVGKKECKSGLPLFRCVEDNMHASADLLRTVGCRVDAIVGPGNHMQHIPERFEAALAELDEFLARP
;
A
#
# COMPACT_ATOMS: atom_id res chain seq x y z
N MET A 1 -10.59 15.42 24.10
CA MET A 1 -9.14 15.61 23.92
C MET A 1 -8.77 14.90 22.63
N GLY A 2 -8.46 15.66 21.57
CA GLY A 2 -8.18 15.06 20.26
C GLY A 2 -6.94 14.18 20.36
N SER A 3 -7.07 12.90 20.01
CA SER A 3 -5.92 12.03 19.80
C SER A 3 -5.06 12.67 18.71
N SER A 4 -3.88 13.17 19.07
CA SER A 4 -2.91 13.65 18.09
C SER A 4 -2.49 12.43 17.27
N THR A 5 -2.97 12.33 16.03
CA THR A 5 -2.51 11.31 15.10
C THR A 5 -1.01 11.46 14.95
N THR A 6 -0.26 10.51 15.50
CA THR A 6 1.20 10.52 15.45
C THR A 6 1.62 10.03 14.08
N TYR A 7 2.36 10.83 13.32
CA TYR A 7 3.01 10.44 12.07
C TYR A 7 4.45 11.00 12.05
N ARG A 8 5.28 10.52 11.13
CA ARG A 8 6.64 11.03 10.93
C ARG A 8 6.83 11.41 9.46
N VAL A 9 7.26 12.64 9.21
CA VAL A 9 7.72 13.05 7.89
C VAL A 9 9.13 12.50 7.69
N LEU A 10 9.30 11.66 6.66
CA LEU A 10 10.58 11.05 6.29
C LEU A 10 11.29 11.85 5.20
N ASN A 11 10.51 12.46 4.29
CA ASN A 11 10.96 13.37 3.26
C ASN A 11 9.87 14.44 3.07
N ALA A 12 10.25 15.71 3.10
CA ALA A 12 9.34 16.82 2.79
C ALA A 12 9.71 17.35 1.41
N ALA A 13 8.81 17.19 0.44
CA ALA A 13 9.02 17.74 -0.88
C ALA A 13 8.70 19.24 -0.90
N ASP A 14 9.40 19.99 -1.75
CA ASP A 14 9.09 21.41 -1.98
C ASP A 14 7.75 21.58 -2.70
N ASP A 15 7.36 20.59 -3.51
CA ASP A 15 6.11 20.56 -4.25
C ASP A 15 5.07 19.70 -3.54
N SER A 16 4.04 20.33 -2.95
CA SER A 16 2.95 19.61 -2.27
C SER A 16 1.93 18.96 -3.23
N SER A 17 2.39 18.36 -4.32
CA SER A 17 1.54 17.73 -5.35
C SER A 17 1.40 16.23 -5.17
N SER A 18 2.30 15.58 -4.44
CA SER A 18 2.29 14.13 -4.21
C SER A 18 2.73 13.72 -2.81
N VAL A 19 2.17 12.61 -2.32
CA VAL A 19 2.49 12.02 -1.02
C VAL A 19 2.51 10.50 -1.05
N ILE A 20 3.51 9.90 -0.39
CA ILE A 20 3.64 8.46 -0.17
C ILE A 20 3.43 8.18 1.32
N TYR A 21 2.35 7.49 1.66
CA TYR A 21 2.07 7.02 3.02
C TYR A 21 2.68 5.65 3.24
N VAL A 22 3.62 5.56 4.17
CA VAL A 22 4.24 4.30 4.55
C VAL A 22 3.61 3.77 5.83
N ILE A 23 2.97 2.61 5.76
CA ILE A 23 2.45 1.89 6.92
C ILE A 23 3.63 1.30 7.69
N ASP A 24 3.88 1.83 8.88
CA ASP A 24 5.05 1.52 9.69
C ASP A 24 4.64 1.00 11.07
N SER A 25 5.48 0.18 11.68
CA SER A 25 5.18 -0.38 13.00
C SER A 25 5.41 0.66 14.09
N ALA A 26 4.41 0.86 14.96
CA ALA A 26 4.59 1.74 16.11
C ALA A 26 5.63 1.19 17.12
N LYS A 27 5.80 -0.14 17.16
CA LYS A 27 6.71 -0.83 18.10
C LYS A 27 8.10 -1.04 17.52
N HIS A 28 8.19 -1.34 16.22
CA HIS A 28 9.45 -1.69 15.54
C HIS A 28 9.55 -0.98 14.17
N PRO A 29 9.76 0.35 14.14
CA PRO A 29 9.85 1.09 12.88
C PRO A 29 10.95 0.56 11.95
N PHE A 30 10.70 0.56 10.63
CA PHE A 30 11.62 -0.01 9.65
C PHE A 30 12.90 0.80 9.36
N GLY A 31 13.04 2.02 9.90
CA GLY A 31 14.26 2.83 9.73
C GLY A 31 14.47 3.35 8.29
N ILE A 32 13.41 3.67 7.59
CA ILE A 32 13.38 3.94 6.14
C ILE A 32 13.63 5.40 5.72
N ALA A 33 14.08 6.26 6.63
CA ALA A 33 14.32 7.68 6.32
C ALA A 33 15.36 7.87 5.20
N GLN A 34 16.40 7.03 5.17
CA GLN A 34 17.43 7.09 4.12
C GLN A 34 16.88 6.70 2.74
N ALA A 35 15.96 5.73 2.69
CA ALA A 35 15.32 5.31 1.43
C ALA A 35 14.35 6.36 0.89
N ALA A 36 13.78 7.20 1.76
CA ALA A 36 12.88 8.28 1.38
C ALA A 36 13.60 9.58 0.99
N TYR A 37 14.88 9.72 1.38
CA TYR A 37 15.62 10.97 1.22
C TYR A 37 15.78 11.33 -0.27
N GLY A 38 15.34 12.54 -0.63
CA GLY A 38 15.49 13.07 -1.98
C GLY A 38 14.38 12.67 -2.95
N CYS A 39 13.33 11.97 -2.48
CA CYS A 39 12.11 11.80 -3.27
C CYS A 39 11.52 13.16 -3.66
N ALA A 40 10.98 13.25 -4.87
CA ALA A 40 10.21 14.41 -5.32
C ALA A 40 8.86 14.53 -4.59
N SER A 41 8.35 13.42 -4.05
CA SER A 41 7.12 13.33 -3.27
C SER A 41 7.38 13.49 -1.77
N THR A 42 6.39 14.03 -1.05
CA THR A 42 6.43 13.99 0.42
C THR A 42 6.26 12.54 0.88
N VAL A 43 7.08 12.06 1.82
CA VAL A 43 6.99 10.69 2.34
C VAL A 43 6.68 10.73 3.83
N VAL A 44 5.59 10.08 4.23
CA VAL A 44 5.09 10.09 5.61
C VAL A 44 4.93 8.68 6.14
N ALA A 45 5.57 8.36 7.26
CA ALA A 45 5.33 7.12 7.98
C ALA A 45 4.15 7.25 8.94
N ILE A 46 3.20 6.32 8.84
CA ILE A 46 2.02 6.19 9.69
C ILE A 46 2.23 4.99 10.63
N PRO A 47 2.48 5.21 11.94
CA PRO A 47 2.65 4.15 12.92
C PRO A 47 1.33 3.44 13.23
N ILE A 48 1.32 2.11 13.09
CA ILE A 48 0.20 1.24 13.46
C ILE A 48 0.59 0.39 14.68
N ALA A 49 -0.23 0.46 15.74
CA ALA A 49 0.07 -0.20 17.02
C ALA A 49 -0.34 -1.68 17.05
N ASN A 50 -1.60 -1.98 16.70
CA ASN A 50 -2.15 -3.33 16.73
C ASN A 50 -1.92 -4.01 15.38
N TRP A 51 -0.66 -4.27 15.04
CA TRP A 51 -0.22 -4.68 13.69
C TRP A 51 -1.01 -5.87 13.10
N ASN A 52 -1.25 -6.92 13.89
CA ASN A 52 -1.96 -8.11 13.42
C ASN A 52 -3.45 -7.84 13.19
N ASP A 53 -4.08 -7.04 14.03
CA ASP A 53 -5.52 -6.81 13.98
C ASP A 53 -5.87 -5.71 12.98
N ALA A 54 -5.16 -4.58 13.05
CA ALA A 54 -5.44 -3.38 12.26
C ALA A 54 -5.13 -3.55 10.77
N LEU A 55 -4.21 -4.45 10.41
CA LEU A 55 -3.74 -4.58 9.02
C LEU A 55 -4.32 -5.79 8.29
N THR A 56 -4.99 -6.70 9.01
CA THR A 56 -5.61 -7.86 8.37
C THR A 56 -7.01 -7.54 7.89
N PRO A 57 -7.36 -7.85 6.62
CA PRO A 57 -8.66 -7.52 6.06
C PRO A 57 -9.87 -8.14 6.77
N TRP A 58 -9.71 -9.37 7.28
CA TRP A 58 -10.74 -10.14 7.97
C TRP A 58 -10.08 -11.04 9.02
N PRO A 59 -10.84 -11.59 10.00
CA PRO A 59 -10.26 -12.45 11.01
C PRO A 59 -9.71 -13.75 10.44
N ALA A 60 -8.58 -14.21 10.97
CA ALA A 60 -8.01 -15.51 10.66
C ALA A 60 -7.33 -16.11 11.89
N PRO A 61 -7.21 -17.43 12.00
CA PRO A 61 -6.51 -18.07 13.10
C PRO A 61 -5.02 -17.65 13.14
N GLY A 62 -4.46 -17.62 14.35
CA GLY A 62 -3.02 -17.53 14.55
C GLY A 62 -2.29 -18.76 13.99
N PHE A 63 -0.96 -18.73 13.96
CA PHE A 63 -0.20 -19.85 13.37
C PHE A 63 -0.14 -21.07 14.29
N TYR A 64 -0.23 -20.84 15.59
CA TYR A 64 -0.21 -21.87 16.62
C TYR A 64 -1.46 -21.76 17.50
N GLU A 65 -1.83 -22.86 18.17
CA GLU A 65 -3.05 -22.97 18.97
C GLU A 65 -3.14 -21.92 20.10
N ASP A 66 -2.00 -21.56 20.69
CA ASP A 66 -1.91 -20.59 21.79
C ASP A 66 -1.70 -19.15 21.32
N GLU A 67 -1.61 -18.91 20.00
CA GLU A 67 -1.46 -17.55 19.47
C GLU A 67 -2.81 -16.85 19.30
N PRO A 68 -2.89 -15.54 19.59
CA PRO A 68 -4.08 -14.76 19.27
C PRO A 68 -4.41 -14.85 17.78
N TRP A 69 -5.71 -14.84 17.49
CA TRP A 69 -6.19 -14.66 16.13
C TRP A 69 -5.77 -13.31 15.59
N PHE A 70 -5.69 -13.23 14.26
CA PHE A 70 -5.68 -11.94 13.57
C PHE A 70 -7.06 -11.30 13.69
N GLY A 71 -7.12 -10.04 14.13
CA GLY A 71 -8.38 -9.37 14.44
C GLY A 71 -9.25 -8.98 13.25
N GLY A 72 -8.70 -8.79 12.03
CA GLY A 72 -9.52 -8.50 10.86
C GLY A 72 -10.10 -7.09 10.79
N HIS A 73 -9.41 -6.09 11.35
CA HIS A 73 -9.86 -4.70 11.43
C HIS A 73 -9.29 -3.82 10.30
N GLY A 74 -8.86 -4.42 9.18
CA GLY A 74 -8.34 -3.72 8.01
C GLY A 74 -9.31 -2.67 7.46
N ASP A 75 -10.60 -3.02 7.34
CA ASP A 75 -11.63 -2.09 6.87
C ASP A 75 -11.79 -0.86 7.77
N GLU A 76 -11.77 -1.06 9.10
CA GLU A 76 -11.87 0.03 10.08
C GLU A 76 -10.64 0.93 10.01
N THR A 77 -9.47 0.33 9.88
CA THR A 77 -8.21 1.05 9.73
C THR A 77 -8.19 1.86 8.45
N LEU A 78 -8.63 1.30 7.33
CA LEU A 78 -8.73 1.99 6.05
C LEU A 78 -9.69 3.19 6.12
N LYS A 79 -10.88 3.00 6.70
CA LYS A 79 -11.85 4.09 6.90
C LYS A 79 -11.28 5.21 7.76
N ASN A 80 -10.61 4.87 8.86
CA ASN A 80 -9.97 5.86 9.72
C ASN A 80 -8.84 6.60 8.99
N LEU A 81 -8.02 5.88 8.22
CA LEU A 81 -6.95 6.50 7.43
C LEU A 81 -7.53 7.55 6.48
N LEU A 82 -8.54 7.16 5.72
CA LEU A 82 -9.10 7.95 4.64
C LEU A 82 -9.96 9.13 5.11
N ASN A 83 -10.67 8.98 6.23
CA ASN A 83 -11.60 10.00 6.72
C ASN A 83 -10.99 10.91 7.79
N HIS A 84 -9.88 10.51 8.41
CA HIS A 84 -9.30 11.25 9.54
C HIS A 84 -7.79 11.44 9.41
N THR A 85 -7.01 10.37 9.28
CA THR A 85 -5.54 10.47 9.34
C THR A 85 -4.94 11.20 8.14
N ILE A 86 -5.28 10.79 6.92
CA ILE A 86 -4.77 11.40 5.68
C ILE A 86 -5.18 12.87 5.58
N PRO A 87 -6.48 13.24 5.74
CA PRO A 87 -6.88 14.65 5.72
C PRO A 87 -6.15 15.50 6.78
N LYS A 88 -5.90 14.94 7.97
CA LYS A 88 -5.14 15.63 9.01
C LYS A 88 -3.67 15.83 8.63
N ILE A 89 -3.01 14.80 8.10
CA ILE A 89 -1.61 14.90 7.66
C ILE A 89 -1.47 15.94 6.56
N GLU A 90 -2.34 15.90 5.55
CA GLU A 90 -2.30 16.84 4.42
C GLU A 90 -2.54 18.29 4.89
N ALA A 91 -3.45 18.49 5.85
CA ALA A 91 -3.69 19.80 6.45
C ALA A 91 -2.50 20.29 7.30
N ASP A 92 -1.92 19.41 8.13
CA ASP A 92 -0.77 19.74 8.98
C ASP A 92 0.49 20.05 8.14
N LEU A 93 0.57 19.56 6.90
CA LEU A 93 1.67 19.76 5.94
C LEU A 93 1.36 20.82 4.86
N ASP A 94 0.28 21.57 5.01
CA ASP A 94 -0.16 22.61 4.06
C ASP A 94 -0.26 22.11 2.60
N MET A 95 -0.65 20.85 2.39
CA MET A 95 -0.71 20.23 1.06
C MET A 95 -1.96 20.60 0.24
N CYS A 96 -2.87 21.39 0.82
CA CYS A 96 -4.10 21.84 0.14
C CYS A 96 -3.79 22.89 -0.95
N ARG A 97 -3.89 22.51 -2.23
CA ARG A 97 -3.97 23.47 -3.33
C ARG A 97 -5.41 23.95 -3.51
N THR A 98 -5.71 25.08 -2.88
CA THR A 98 -6.83 25.99 -3.16
C THR A 98 -8.26 25.41 -3.19
N THR A 99 -8.97 25.71 -2.11
CA THR A 99 -10.40 26.08 -2.03
C THR A 99 -11.47 25.10 -2.50
N ALA A 100 -12.27 24.67 -1.51
CA ALA A 100 -13.66 24.24 -1.58
C ALA A 100 -13.91 22.88 -2.27
N GLN A 101 -14.18 21.89 -1.41
CA GLN A 101 -14.51 20.49 -1.66
C GLN A 101 -13.30 19.56 -1.96
N PRO A 102 -13.15 18.45 -1.21
CA PRO A 102 -12.32 17.35 -1.66
C PRO A 102 -13.01 16.74 -2.88
N ALA A 103 -12.55 17.08 -4.08
CA ALA A 103 -13.02 16.42 -5.29
C ALA A 103 -12.62 14.95 -5.20
N LEU A 104 -13.63 14.10 -5.02
CA LEU A 104 -13.52 12.64 -5.01
C LEU A 104 -13.41 12.09 -6.46
N HIS A 105 -13.04 12.93 -7.43
CA HIS A 105 -12.98 12.60 -8.85
C HIS A 105 -11.70 13.15 -9.52
N ASN A 106 -11.23 12.38 -10.52
CA ASN A 106 -9.98 12.54 -11.28
C ASN A 106 -10.07 13.62 -12.38
N ASP A 107 -10.72 14.75 -12.11
CA ASP A 107 -10.71 15.94 -12.96
C ASP A 107 -9.50 16.82 -12.58
N ASN A 108 -8.37 16.43 -13.15
CA ASN A 108 -7.02 16.97 -12.99
C ASN A 108 -6.91 18.49 -13.23
N ALA A 109 -6.78 19.25 -12.14
CA ALA A 109 -5.86 20.38 -11.98
C ALA A 109 -5.83 20.78 -10.49
N GLY A 110 -4.95 20.16 -9.69
CA GLY A 110 -4.72 20.55 -8.29
C GLY A 110 -4.99 19.51 -7.21
N SER A 111 -5.35 18.27 -7.56
CA SER A 111 -5.48 17.17 -6.59
C SER A 111 -4.12 16.60 -6.18
N ILE A 112 -3.95 16.28 -4.89
CA ILE A 112 -2.77 15.61 -4.36
C ILE A 112 -2.77 14.16 -4.86
N ARG A 113 -1.70 13.73 -5.53
CA ARG A 113 -1.51 12.32 -5.89
C ARG A 113 -1.02 11.52 -4.69
N ARG A 114 -1.61 10.35 -4.46
CA ARG A 114 -1.38 9.55 -3.24
C ARG A 114 -0.88 8.16 -3.56
N ALA A 115 0.16 7.73 -2.85
CA ALA A 115 0.55 6.34 -2.79
C ALA A 115 0.49 5.78 -1.37
N ILE A 116 0.28 4.46 -1.25
CA ILE A 116 0.39 3.72 0.01
C ILE A 116 1.41 2.58 -0.10
N CYS A 117 2.31 2.47 0.86
CA CYS A 117 3.40 1.51 0.86
C CYS A 117 3.44 0.75 2.19
N GLY A 118 3.77 -0.54 2.17
CA GLY A 118 3.99 -1.28 3.40
C GLY A 118 4.78 -2.58 3.22
N TYR A 119 5.26 -3.10 4.34
CA TYR A 119 6.04 -4.34 4.41
C TYR A 119 5.28 -5.45 5.15
N SER A 120 5.38 -6.71 4.72
CA SER A 120 4.73 -7.85 5.40
C SER A 120 3.20 -7.67 5.48
N LEU A 121 2.59 -7.72 6.68
CA LEU A 121 1.16 -7.37 6.85
C LEU A 121 0.85 -5.93 6.43
N GLY A 122 1.80 -4.99 6.57
CA GLY A 122 1.66 -3.64 6.01
C GLY A 122 1.59 -3.65 4.49
N GLY A 123 2.30 -4.58 3.83
CA GLY A 123 2.23 -4.76 2.38
C GLY A 123 0.92 -5.40 1.93
N LEU A 124 0.38 -6.34 2.70
CA LEU A 124 -0.98 -6.87 2.50
C LEU A 124 -2.01 -5.73 2.61
N PHE A 125 -1.93 -4.95 3.68
CA PHE A 125 -2.84 -3.83 3.93
C PHE A 125 -2.73 -2.73 2.86
N ALA A 126 -1.52 -2.37 2.43
CA ALA A 126 -1.32 -1.37 1.37
C ALA A 126 -1.99 -1.81 0.07
N LEU A 127 -1.81 -3.09 -0.32
CA LEU A 127 -2.45 -3.63 -1.51
C LEU A 127 -3.98 -3.73 -1.36
N TYR A 128 -4.45 -4.15 -0.18
CA TYR A 128 -5.87 -4.17 0.16
C TYR A 128 -6.50 -2.76 0.06
N ALA A 129 -5.87 -1.75 0.67
CA ALA A 129 -6.33 -0.36 0.62
C ALA A 129 -6.42 0.15 -0.83
N PHE A 130 -5.40 -0.14 -1.64
CA PHE A 130 -5.33 0.25 -3.03
C PHE A 130 -6.45 -0.38 -3.88
N VAL A 131 -6.74 -1.67 -3.72
CA VAL A 131 -7.78 -2.32 -4.55
C VAL A 131 -9.20 -1.96 -4.11
N ASN A 132 -9.40 -1.58 -2.85
CA ASN A 132 -10.72 -1.23 -2.31
C ASN A 132 -11.05 0.27 -2.37
N ASP A 133 -10.08 1.16 -2.61
CA ASP A 133 -10.34 2.60 -2.66
C ASP A 133 -9.55 3.28 -3.80
N ALA A 134 -10.26 4.08 -4.60
CA ALA A 134 -9.71 4.76 -5.77
C ALA A 134 -8.89 6.02 -5.45
N ARG A 135 -8.87 6.48 -4.17
CA ARG A 135 -8.08 7.65 -3.75
C ARG A 135 -6.58 7.44 -3.75
N PHE A 136 -6.12 6.19 -3.89
CA PHE A 136 -4.70 5.88 -4.06
C PHE A 136 -4.37 5.67 -5.54
N ASP A 137 -3.54 6.54 -6.09
CA ASP A 137 -3.01 6.44 -7.45
C ASP A 137 -2.00 5.30 -7.57
N ALA A 138 -1.22 5.06 -6.51
CA ALA A 138 -0.24 3.98 -6.51
C ALA A 138 -0.15 3.21 -5.17
N CYS A 139 0.42 2.01 -5.21
CA CYS A 139 0.76 1.29 -4.00
C CYS A 139 2.05 0.47 -4.13
N ALA A 140 2.69 0.19 -2.98
CA ALA A 140 3.75 -0.79 -2.90
C ALA A 140 3.44 -1.85 -1.84
N SER A 141 3.46 -3.12 -2.27
CA SER A 141 3.36 -4.30 -1.41
C SER A 141 4.72 -4.99 -1.34
N ILE A 142 5.47 -4.70 -0.28
CA ILE A 142 6.84 -5.19 -0.11
C ILE A 142 6.81 -6.43 0.79
N SER A 143 7.21 -7.58 0.25
CA SER A 143 7.06 -8.87 0.92
C SER A 143 5.68 -9.02 1.56
N GLY A 144 4.65 -8.57 0.83
CA GLY A 144 3.29 -8.53 1.35
C GLY A 144 2.87 -9.91 1.82
N SER A 145 2.12 -9.98 2.93
CA SER A 145 1.58 -11.25 3.45
C SER A 145 0.46 -11.80 2.56
N LEU A 146 0.71 -11.98 1.27
CA LEU A 146 -0.26 -12.41 0.26
C LEU A 146 -0.60 -13.89 0.36
N TRP A 147 0.05 -14.62 1.28
CA TRP A 147 -0.37 -15.94 1.74
C TRP A 147 -1.65 -15.90 2.60
N TYR A 148 -2.04 -14.71 3.10
CA TYR A 148 -3.15 -14.56 4.04
C TYR A 148 -4.43 -15.16 3.46
N GLN A 149 -5.06 -16.05 4.25
CA GLN A 149 -6.18 -16.85 3.79
C GLN A 149 -7.28 -15.95 3.22
N GLY A 150 -7.79 -16.28 2.03
CA GLY A 150 -8.85 -15.51 1.35
C GLY A 150 -8.37 -14.32 0.52
N TRP A 151 -7.08 -13.95 0.57
CA TRP A 151 -6.56 -12.77 -0.14
C TRP A 151 -6.83 -12.84 -1.65
N MET A 152 -6.48 -13.97 -2.28
CA MET A 152 -6.63 -14.14 -3.72
C MET A 152 -8.10 -14.14 -4.16
N ASP A 153 -9.01 -14.62 -3.30
CA ASP A 153 -10.45 -14.62 -3.59
C ASP A 153 -11.01 -13.20 -3.52
N HIS A 154 -10.67 -12.45 -2.47
CA HIS A 154 -11.03 -11.02 -2.37
C HIS A 154 -10.54 -10.21 -3.56
N LEU A 155 -9.28 -10.40 -3.96
CA LEU A 155 -8.70 -9.66 -5.09
C LEU A 155 -9.41 -10.00 -6.40
N ARG A 156 -9.71 -11.29 -6.62
CA ARG A 156 -10.46 -11.73 -7.80
C ARG A 156 -11.86 -11.13 -7.84
N GLU A 157 -12.61 -11.21 -6.74
CA GLU A 157 -13.96 -10.63 -6.66
C GLU A 157 -13.94 -9.11 -6.86
N THR A 158 -12.96 -8.42 -6.29
CA THR A 158 -12.81 -6.97 -6.42
C THR A 158 -12.50 -6.57 -7.86
N THR A 159 -11.57 -7.28 -8.52
CA THR A 159 -11.22 -7.02 -9.92
C THR A 159 -12.35 -7.36 -10.88
N GLU A 160 -13.08 -8.47 -10.66
CA GLU A 160 -14.28 -8.82 -11.44
C GLU A 160 -15.39 -7.76 -11.32
N LYS A 161 -15.60 -7.19 -10.13
CA LYS A 161 -16.54 -6.08 -9.91
C LYS A 161 -16.13 -4.83 -10.70
N LEU A 162 -14.83 -4.50 -10.75
CA LEU A 162 -14.32 -3.35 -11.51
C LEU A 162 -14.45 -3.53 -13.02
N VAL A 163 -14.21 -4.74 -13.52
CA VAL A 163 -14.43 -5.08 -14.94
C VAL A 163 -15.91 -4.98 -15.29
N SER A 164 -16.78 -5.59 -14.47
CA SER A 164 -18.23 -5.64 -14.74
C SER A 164 -18.94 -4.30 -14.56
N SER A 165 -18.41 -3.37 -13.77
CA SER A 165 -18.98 -2.02 -13.62
C SER A 165 -18.72 -1.09 -14.81
N GLY A 166 -17.92 -1.52 -15.80
CA GLY A 166 -17.50 -0.66 -16.91
C GLY A 166 -16.49 0.42 -16.51
N SER A 167 -15.92 0.33 -15.30
CA SER A 167 -14.87 1.22 -14.80
C SER A 167 -13.50 0.95 -15.44
N VAL A 168 -13.39 -0.16 -16.18
CA VAL A 168 -12.21 -0.56 -16.95
C VAL A 168 -12.58 -0.47 -18.42
N ASP A 169 -11.82 0.31 -19.19
CA ASP A 169 -11.93 0.33 -20.66
C ASP A 169 -11.02 -0.78 -21.22
N PRO A 170 -11.57 -1.92 -21.69
CA PRO A 170 -10.76 -3.06 -22.16
C PRO A 170 -9.93 -2.72 -23.40
N ASP A 171 -10.34 -1.70 -24.16
CA ASP A 171 -9.61 -1.25 -25.36
C ASP A 171 -8.55 -0.18 -25.02
N ARG A 172 -8.49 0.27 -23.75
CA ARG A 172 -7.52 1.26 -23.25
C ARG A 172 -7.00 0.89 -21.86
N PRO A 173 -6.23 -0.22 -21.74
CA PRO A 173 -5.69 -0.69 -20.46
C PRO A 173 -4.74 0.29 -19.74
N GLY A 174 -4.38 1.44 -20.34
CA GLY A 174 -3.61 2.51 -19.69
C GLY A 174 -4.44 3.64 -19.11
N LYS A 175 -5.78 3.61 -19.20
CA LYS A 175 -6.64 4.75 -18.83
C LYS A 175 -6.87 4.91 -17.33
N GLN A 176 -6.64 3.87 -16.51
CA GLN A 176 -6.83 4.02 -15.07
C GLN A 176 -5.77 4.91 -14.41
N ASP A 177 -4.61 5.12 -15.04
CA ASP A 177 -3.44 5.79 -14.47
C ASP A 177 -3.21 5.42 -12.99
N ARG A 178 -3.16 4.10 -12.72
CA ARG A 178 -2.82 3.55 -11.42
C ARG A 178 -1.61 2.63 -11.51
N TYR A 179 -0.87 2.50 -10.41
CA TYR A 179 0.35 1.70 -10.36
C TYR A 179 0.50 0.86 -9.10
N ALA A 180 1.01 -0.36 -9.25
CA ALA A 180 1.37 -1.22 -8.13
C ALA A 180 2.81 -1.74 -8.28
N PHE A 181 3.62 -1.54 -7.25
CA PHE A 181 4.92 -2.18 -7.10
C PHE A 181 4.80 -3.35 -6.11
N LEU A 182 5.00 -4.57 -6.58
CA LEU A 182 4.96 -5.77 -5.75
C LEU A 182 6.36 -6.37 -5.69
N SER A 183 6.84 -6.74 -4.50
CA SER A 183 8.13 -7.41 -4.37
C SER A 183 8.17 -8.50 -3.33
N VAL A 184 9.07 -9.46 -3.51
CA VAL A 184 9.31 -10.57 -2.60
C VAL A 184 10.77 -11.01 -2.66
N GLY A 185 11.30 -11.61 -1.59
CA GLY A 185 12.60 -12.27 -1.62
C GLY A 185 12.56 -13.67 -2.24
N LYS A 186 13.52 -14.00 -3.10
CA LYS A 186 13.67 -15.32 -3.75
C LYS A 186 13.74 -16.52 -2.81
N LYS A 187 14.10 -16.31 -1.54
CA LYS A 187 14.14 -17.39 -0.53
C LYS A 187 12.85 -17.47 0.29
N GLU A 188 11.89 -16.55 0.13
CA GLU A 188 10.61 -16.57 0.86
C GLU A 188 9.79 -17.81 0.53
N CYS A 189 9.77 -18.25 -0.74
CA CYS A 189 9.16 -19.51 -1.17
C CYS A 189 9.81 -20.77 -0.54
N LYS A 190 10.96 -20.62 0.15
CA LYS A 190 11.73 -21.71 0.77
C LYS A 190 11.92 -21.54 2.28
N SER A 191 11.41 -20.47 2.88
CA SER A 191 11.64 -20.14 4.29
C SER A 191 10.33 -20.04 5.07
N GLY A 192 10.39 -20.34 6.37
CA GLY A 192 9.23 -20.23 7.27
C GLY A 192 8.23 -21.38 7.13
N LEU A 193 7.02 -21.14 7.65
CA LEU A 193 5.92 -22.10 7.64
C LEU A 193 5.52 -22.46 6.20
N PRO A 194 5.07 -23.70 5.92
CA PRO A 194 4.64 -24.11 4.59
C PRO A 194 3.63 -23.16 3.93
N LEU A 195 2.75 -22.57 4.73
CA LEU A 195 1.72 -21.64 4.27
C LEU A 195 2.30 -20.35 3.66
N PHE A 196 3.50 -19.91 4.07
CA PHE A 196 4.12 -18.70 3.52
C PHE A 196 4.72 -18.91 2.13
N ARG A 197 4.92 -20.17 1.71
CA ARG A 197 5.70 -20.49 0.52
C ARG A 197 4.99 -20.12 -0.79
N CYS A 198 3.67 -19.91 -0.74
CA CYS A 198 2.88 -19.43 -1.87
C CYS A 198 2.98 -17.91 -2.09
N VAL A 199 3.69 -17.16 -1.25
CA VAL A 199 3.70 -15.69 -1.32
C VAL A 199 4.21 -15.16 -2.67
N GLU A 200 5.20 -15.82 -3.28
CA GLU A 200 5.72 -15.47 -4.61
C GLU A 200 4.67 -15.74 -5.71
N ASP A 201 4.05 -16.92 -5.68
CA ASP A 201 2.98 -17.28 -6.63
C ASP A 201 1.78 -16.34 -6.50
N ASN A 202 1.36 -16.03 -5.26
CA ASN A 202 0.27 -15.11 -4.98
C ASN A 202 0.62 -13.67 -5.37
N MET A 203 1.89 -13.24 -5.27
CA MET A 203 2.35 -11.95 -5.77
C MET A 203 2.18 -11.87 -7.30
N HIS A 204 2.64 -12.89 -8.03
CA HIS A 204 2.49 -12.92 -9.49
C HIS A 204 1.02 -12.98 -9.91
N ALA A 205 0.21 -13.83 -9.28
CA ALA A 205 -1.22 -13.90 -9.53
C ALA A 205 -1.94 -12.58 -9.19
N SER A 206 -1.52 -11.88 -8.13
CA SER A 206 -2.04 -10.55 -7.80
C SER A 206 -1.69 -9.53 -8.88
N ALA A 207 -0.46 -9.57 -9.40
CA ALA A 207 -0.03 -8.71 -10.49
C ALA A 207 -0.87 -8.91 -11.75
N ASP A 208 -1.16 -10.16 -12.10
CA ASP A 208 -1.96 -10.49 -13.28
C ASP A 208 -3.40 -10.02 -13.14
N LEU A 209 -4.04 -10.19 -11.97
CA LEU A 209 -5.38 -9.67 -11.69
C LEU A 209 -5.44 -8.14 -11.77
N LEU A 210 -4.43 -7.43 -11.27
CA LEU A 210 -4.37 -5.97 -11.36
C LEU A 210 -4.20 -5.48 -12.80
N ARG A 211 -3.44 -6.21 -13.62
CA ARG A 211 -3.28 -5.89 -15.05
C ARG A 211 -4.58 -6.05 -15.82
N THR A 212 -5.46 -6.98 -15.45
CA THR A 212 -6.78 -7.13 -16.13
C THR A 212 -7.68 -5.92 -15.95
N VAL A 213 -7.50 -5.15 -14.87
CA VAL A 213 -8.22 -3.90 -14.61
C VAL A 213 -7.48 -2.65 -15.09
N GLY A 214 -6.39 -2.81 -15.87
CA GLY A 214 -5.65 -1.69 -16.45
C GLY A 214 -4.68 -0.99 -15.48
N CYS A 215 -4.32 -1.63 -14.37
CA CYS A 215 -3.26 -1.15 -13.50
C CYS A 215 -1.88 -1.46 -14.12
N ARG A 216 -0.95 -0.51 -14.06
CA ARG A 216 0.46 -0.78 -14.34
C ARG A 216 1.07 -1.51 -13.15
N VAL A 217 1.79 -2.61 -13.38
CA VAL A 217 2.32 -3.43 -12.28
C VAL A 217 3.73 -3.90 -12.55
N ASP A 218 4.63 -3.58 -11.62
CA ASP A 218 5.93 -4.23 -11.51
C ASP A 218 5.88 -5.28 -10.39
N ALA A 219 6.38 -6.48 -10.69
CA ALA A 219 6.39 -7.61 -9.77
C ALA A 219 7.80 -8.20 -9.72
N ILE A 220 8.54 -7.93 -8.66
CA ILE A 220 9.99 -8.13 -8.58
C ILE A 220 10.36 -9.19 -7.53
N VAL A 221 11.11 -10.20 -7.96
CA VAL A 221 11.71 -11.19 -7.06
C VAL A 221 13.16 -10.78 -6.76
N GLY A 222 13.38 -10.20 -5.58
CA GLY A 222 14.68 -9.73 -5.11
C GLY A 222 15.49 -10.80 -4.37
N PRO A 223 16.70 -10.46 -3.88
CA PRO A 223 17.53 -11.37 -3.10
C PRO A 223 16.97 -11.62 -1.68
N GLY A 224 17.44 -12.71 -1.06
CA GLY A 224 17.21 -13.00 0.36
C GLY A 224 15.82 -13.56 0.72
N ASN A 225 15.57 -13.68 2.02
CA ASN A 225 14.29 -14.08 2.62
C ASN A 225 13.52 -12.87 3.16
N HIS A 226 12.46 -13.10 3.93
CA HIS A 226 11.56 -12.08 4.49
C HIS A 226 12.23 -11.12 5.49
N MET A 227 13.37 -11.47 6.05
CA MET A 227 14.07 -10.67 7.08
C MET A 227 15.36 -10.04 6.53
N GLN A 228 15.59 -10.12 5.22
CA GLN A 228 16.81 -9.67 4.56
C GLN A 228 16.47 -8.64 3.48
N HIS A 229 17.41 -7.72 3.22
CA HIS A 229 17.29 -6.68 2.21
C HIS A 229 16.07 -5.74 2.40
N ILE A 230 15.63 -5.56 3.64
CA ILE A 230 14.48 -4.71 3.95
C ILE A 230 14.72 -3.27 3.48
N PRO A 231 15.85 -2.61 3.80
CA PRO A 231 16.12 -1.26 3.32
C PRO A 231 16.11 -1.14 1.79
N GLU A 232 16.79 -2.06 1.09
CA GLU A 232 16.91 -2.04 -0.37
C GLU A 232 15.57 -2.25 -1.07
N ARG A 233 14.68 -3.05 -0.49
CA ARG A 233 13.32 -3.23 -1.03
C ARG A 233 12.46 -1.98 -0.83
N PHE A 234 12.60 -1.29 0.30
CA PHE A 234 11.96 0.00 0.49
C PHE A 234 12.50 1.07 -0.46
N GLU A 235 13.82 1.12 -0.66
CA GLU A 235 14.45 2.04 -1.62
C GLU A 235 13.90 1.84 -3.04
N ALA A 236 13.87 0.59 -3.53
CA ALA A 236 13.31 0.28 -4.83
C ALA A 236 11.82 0.66 -4.94
N ALA A 237 11.02 0.31 -3.93
CA ALA A 237 9.60 0.63 -3.92
C ALA A 237 9.32 2.14 -3.90
N LEU A 238 10.03 2.89 -3.06
CA LEU A 238 9.85 4.34 -2.95
C LEU A 238 10.29 5.04 -4.24
N ALA A 239 11.38 4.59 -4.87
CA ALA A 239 11.83 5.14 -6.16
C ALA A 239 10.77 4.95 -7.26
N GLU A 240 10.21 3.76 -7.40
CA GLU A 240 9.18 3.47 -8.41
C GLU A 240 7.87 4.24 -8.16
N LEU A 241 7.45 4.34 -6.89
CA LEU A 241 6.29 5.15 -6.52
C LEU A 241 6.53 6.62 -6.81
N ASP A 242 7.69 7.17 -6.44
CA ASP A 242 8.04 8.57 -6.64
C ASP A 242 8.09 8.92 -8.13
N GLU A 243 8.73 8.07 -8.95
CA GLU A 243 8.77 8.24 -10.40
C GLU A 243 7.35 8.23 -11.01
N PHE A 244 6.50 7.30 -10.57
CA PHE A 244 5.13 7.23 -11.05
C PHE A 244 4.33 8.49 -10.72
N LEU A 245 4.43 8.97 -9.48
CA LEU A 245 3.67 10.15 -9.01
C LEU A 245 4.16 11.45 -9.66
N ALA A 246 5.45 11.55 -9.98
CA ALA A 246 6.04 12.73 -10.63
C ALA A 246 5.66 12.88 -12.11
N ARG A 247 4.98 11.90 -12.71
CA ARG A 247 4.49 12.00 -14.09
C ARG A 247 3.34 13.03 -14.18
N PRO A 248 3.36 13.91 -15.21
CA PRO A 248 2.37 14.96 -15.40
C PRO A 248 0.98 14.44 -15.78
#